data_AF-A0A453LT47-F1
#
_entry.id   AF-A0A453LT47-F1
#
_cell.length_a   1.000
_cell.length_b   1.000
_cell.length_c   1.000
_cell.angle_alpha   90.00
_cell.angle_beta   90.00
_cell.angle_gamma   90.00
#
_symmetry.space_group_name_H-M   'P 1'
#
loop_
_entity.id
_entity.type
_entity.pdbx_description
1 polymer ?
#
loop_
_entity_poly.entity_id
_entity_poly.type
_entity_poly.pdbx_seq_one_letter_code
_entity_poly.pdbx_strand_id
1 'polypeptide(L)'
;QELPSDDWRCANCSCKFCQEHLNHDAPDNAEVDSLHSCSQCEEKYHPACSPETEDLSSVSNQAGNHFCQQSCRLLFEELQNLLAVKKDLEPEFACRIIQCSHEDAPETVLDLDGRVECNSKIAVALSLMDECFLPIVDQRTGINLIRNVVYNCGSNFLRLDFRGFYIFILERGDEIVSAASVRIHGTKLAEMPFIGTRHMYRRQGMCRRLLDGIEMILSSLKVEKLIIPAINELVDTWTSKFGFSPLETSDKQEVKSINMLVFPGTGLLQKPLLNKQASPQEHPGSEGDADAETQGSEVMDQLNSSKEDAGSCKD
;
A
#
# COMPACT_ATOMS: atom_id res chain seq x y z
N GLN A 1 -24.20 20.99 9.22
CA GLN A 1 -24.34 19.79 8.39
C GLN A 1 -25.10 18.79 9.23
N GLU A 2 -26.36 18.53 8.88
CA GLU A 2 -27.23 17.63 9.64
C GLU A 2 -26.79 16.17 9.36
N LEU A 3 -26.62 15.39 10.43
CA LEU A 3 -26.39 13.96 10.34
C LEU A 3 -27.67 13.30 9.77
N PRO A 4 -27.57 12.29 8.90
CA PRO A 4 -28.75 11.59 8.39
C PRO A 4 -29.59 11.03 9.54
N SER A 5 -30.91 11.11 9.43
CA SER A 5 -31.87 10.62 10.44
C SER A 5 -32.11 9.10 10.37
N ASP A 6 -31.51 8.43 9.38
CA ASP A 6 -31.50 6.97 9.24
C ASP A 6 -30.25 6.39 9.90
N ASP A 7 -30.35 5.17 10.43
CA ASP A 7 -29.24 4.43 11.02
C ASP A 7 -28.03 4.44 10.09
N TRP A 8 -26.98 5.17 10.48
CA TRP A 8 -25.74 5.25 9.72
C TRP A 8 -25.08 3.86 9.67
N ARG A 9 -25.09 3.27 8.48
CA ARG A 9 -24.46 1.97 8.21
C ARG A 9 -23.04 2.17 7.73
N CYS A 10 -22.07 1.69 8.52
CA CYS A 10 -20.66 1.75 8.17
C CYS A 10 -20.32 0.68 7.13
N ALA A 11 -19.89 1.07 5.93
CA ALA A 11 -19.48 0.14 4.86
C ALA A 11 -18.36 -0.83 5.28
N ASN A 12 -17.52 -0.44 6.25
CA ASN A 12 -16.44 -1.28 6.80
C ASN A 12 -16.92 -2.24 7.92
N CYS A 13 -18.21 -2.21 8.25
CA CYS A 13 -18.83 -3.05 9.26
C CYS A 13 -19.86 -4.04 8.68
N SER A 14 -19.91 -4.21 7.36
CA SER A 14 -20.75 -5.20 6.67
C SER A 14 -19.93 -6.36 6.11
N CYS A 15 -20.57 -7.50 5.93
CA CYS A 15 -20.02 -8.61 5.15
C CYS A 15 -19.81 -8.17 3.70
N LYS A 16 -18.61 -8.35 3.13
CA LYS A 16 -18.32 -8.03 1.72
C LYS A 16 -19.17 -8.81 0.71
N PHE A 17 -19.74 -9.95 1.10
CA PHE A 17 -20.47 -10.85 0.21
C PHE A 17 -21.98 -10.58 0.23
N CYS A 18 -22.63 -10.61 1.40
CA CYS A 18 -24.08 -10.38 1.53
C CYS A 18 -24.45 -8.92 1.83
N GLN A 19 -23.47 -8.06 2.16
CA GLN A 19 -23.67 -6.66 2.53
C GLN A 19 -24.46 -6.45 3.84
N GLU A 20 -24.70 -7.52 4.62
CA GLU A 20 -25.38 -7.44 5.92
C GLU A 20 -24.40 -7.12 7.06
N HIS A 21 -24.91 -6.48 8.12
CA HIS A 21 -24.16 -6.14 9.33
C HIS A 21 -24.40 -7.19 10.43
N LEU A 22 -23.57 -7.14 11.49
CA LEU A 22 -23.87 -7.85 12.73
C LEU A 22 -25.27 -7.47 13.22
N ASN A 23 -26.15 -8.46 13.40
CA ASN A 23 -27.44 -8.26 14.05
C ASN A 23 -27.21 -8.04 15.55
N HIS A 24 -27.25 -6.79 16.00
CA HIS A 24 -27.14 -6.44 17.42
C HIS A 24 -28.37 -6.85 18.26
N ASP A 25 -29.47 -7.26 17.61
CA ASP A 25 -30.75 -7.63 18.26
C ASP A 25 -30.96 -9.15 18.44
N ALA A 26 -29.94 -9.98 18.16
CA ALA A 26 -30.06 -11.43 18.36
C ALA A 26 -29.93 -11.80 19.86
N PRO A 27 -30.83 -12.65 20.41
CA PRO A 27 -30.71 -13.10 21.79
C PRO A 27 -29.42 -13.90 22.01
N ASP A 28 -28.84 -13.80 23.21
CA ASP A 28 -27.54 -14.36 23.68
C ASP A 28 -27.28 -15.87 23.42
N ASN A 29 -28.22 -16.60 22.82
CA ASN A 29 -28.14 -18.05 22.56
C ASN A 29 -28.30 -18.46 21.08
N ALA A 30 -28.29 -17.54 20.12
CA ALA A 30 -28.07 -17.90 18.73
C ALA A 30 -26.55 -17.97 18.47
N GLU A 31 -26.06 -19.02 17.79
CA GLU A 31 -24.67 -19.03 17.27
C GLU A 31 -24.47 -17.76 16.45
N VAL A 32 -23.78 -16.80 17.07
CA VAL A 32 -23.76 -15.41 16.61
C VAL A 32 -23.07 -15.37 15.26
N ASP A 33 -23.75 -14.82 14.25
CA ASP A 33 -23.25 -14.62 12.89
C ASP A 33 -22.12 -13.57 12.93
N SER A 34 -20.96 -13.95 13.47
CA SER A 34 -19.87 -13.05 13.78
C SER A 34 -19.05 -12.80 12.51
N LEU A 35 -18.97 -11.54 12.10
CA LEU A 35 -18.07 -11.09 11.05
C LEU A 35 -16.61 -11.37 11.44
N HIS A 36 -15.90 -12.12 10.61
CA HIS A 36 -14.44 -12.25 10.67
C HIS A 36 -13.79 -11.16 9.80
N SER A 37 -12.60 -10.73 10.19
CA SER A 37 -11.74 -9.88 9.36
C SER A 37 -10.75 -10.75 8.59
N CYS A 38 -10.64 -10.53 7.29
CA CYS A 38 -9.64 -11.19 6.46
C CYS A 38 -8.24 -10.67 6.80
N SER A 39 -7.28 -11.55 7.11
CA SER A 39 -5.89 -11.20 7.42
C SER A 39 -5.14 -10.57 6.24
N GLN A 40 -5.66 -10.67 5.00
CA GLN A 40 -5.00 -10.12 3.81
C GLN A 40 -5.66 -8.84 3.27
N CYS A 41 -6.98 -8.83 3.08
CA CYS A 41 -7.68 -7.68 2.49
C CYS A 41 -8.38 -6.80 3.52
N GLU A 42 -8.32 -7.16 4.81
CA GLU A 42 -8.92 -6.45 5.96
C GLU A 42 -10.46 -6.33 5.93
N GLU A 43 -11.11 -6.72 4.84
CA GLU A 43 -12.57 -6.72 4.72
C GLU A 43 -13.22 -7.73 5.67
N LYS A 44 -14.42 -7.37 6.13
CA LYS A 44 -15.24 -8.22 6.99
C LYS A 44 -16.09 -9.18 6.17
N TYR A 45 -16.27 -10.40 6.67
CA TYR A 45 -17.09 -11.42 6.02
C TYR A 45 -17.68 -12.41 7.03
N HIS A 46 -18.86 -12.96 6.72
CA HIS A 46 -19.36 -14.13 7.44
C HIS A 46 -18.66 -15.39 6.92
N PRO A 47 -18.24 -16.32 7.79
CA PRO A 47 -17.63 -17.58 7.37
C PRO A 47 -18.53 -18.34 6.39
N ALA A 48 -19.84 -18.35 6.62
CA ALA A 48 -20.83 -19.01 5.77
C ALA A 48 -21.03 -18.35 4.39
N CYS A 49 -20.67 -17.08 4.23
CA CYS A 49 -20.76 -16.39 2.93
C CYS A 49 -19.50 -16.58 2.06
N SER A 50 -18.45 -17.18 2.61
CA SER A 50 -17.22 -17.42 1.85
C SER A 50 -17.47 -18.52 0.80
N PRO A 51 -17.17 -18.27 -0.49
CA PRO A 51 -17.60 -19.14 -1.60
C PRO A 51 -16.94 -20.54 -1.64
N GLU A 52 -15.99 -20.87 -0.76
CA GLU A 52 -15.12 -22.05 -0.89
C GLU A 52 -14.94 -22.85 0.43
N THR A 53 -15.94 -22.84 1.32
CA THR A 53 -15.89 -23.55 2.61
C THR A 53 -16.43 -24.98 2.55
N GLU A 54 -15.78 -25.87 1.81
CA GLU A 54 -15.92 -27.32 2.09
C GLU A 54 -14.69 -27.92 2.80
N ASP A 55 -13.55 -27.22 2.92
CA ASP A 55 -12.34 -27.80 3.54
C ASP A 55 -11.42 -26.81 4.30
N LEU A 56 -11.90 -25.62 4.67
CA LEU A 56 -11.09 -24.59 5.34
C LEU A 56 -11.27 -24.52 6.86
N SER A 57 -12.26 -25.23 7.43
CA SER A 57 -12.44 -25.27 8.89
C SER A 57 -11.43 -26.18 9.61
N SER A 58 -10.72 -27.04 8.87
CA SER A 58 -9.72 -27.98 9.39
C SER A 58 -8.27 -27.48 9.28
N VAL A 59 -8.03 -26.35 8.59
CA VAL A 59 -6.69 -25.74 8.47
C VAL A 59 -6.73 -24.30 8.97
N SER A 60 -7.08 -24.13 10.24
CA SER A 60 -6.53 -23.01 11.00
C SER A 60 -5.01 -23.10 10.86
N ASN A 61 -4.41 -22.28 10.00
CA ASN A 61 -2.96 -22.08 10.03
C ASN A 61 -2.57 -21.72 11.47
N GLN A 62 -1.45 -22.24 11.94
CA GLN A 62 -0.99 -22.27 13.35
C GLN A 62 -0.94 -20.89 14.07
N ALA A 63 -1.27 -19.79 13.38
CA ALA A 63 -1.24 -18.40 13.85
C ALA A 63 -2.62 -17.69 13.93
N GLY A 64 -3.76 -18.39 13.75
CA GLY A 64 -5.10 -17.79 13.92
C GLY A 64 -5.53 -16.82 12.80
N ASN A 65 -4.94 -16.96 11.60
CA ASN A 65 -5.28 -16.13 10.43
C ASN A 65 -6.58 -16.61 9.77
N HIS A 66 -7.44 -15.68 9.38
CA HIS A 66 -8.71 -15.93 8.70
C HIS A 66 -8.70 -15.30 7.30
N PHE A 67 -9.21 -16.02 6.29
CA PHE A 67 -9.22 -15.53 4.91
C PHE A 67 -10.61 -15.62 4.30
N CYS A 68 -11.04 -14.54 3.62
CA CYS A 68 -12.37 -14.46 3.02
C CYS A 68 -12.53 -15.28 1.74
N GLN A 69 -11.43 -15.75 1.13
CA GLN A 69 -11.40 -16.53 -0.11
C GLN A 69 -10.00 -17.14 -0.32
N GLN A 70 -9.87 -18.17 -1.18
CA GLN A 70 -8.58 -18.82 -1.43
C GLN A 70 -7.53 -17.87 -2.01
N SER A 71 -7.92 -16.92 -2.87
CA SER A 71 -6.97 -15.95 -3.43
C SER A 71 -6.33 -15.04 -2.37
N CYS A 72 -7.05 -14.70 -1.29
CA CYS A 72 -6.47 -13.95 -0.17
C CYS A 72 -5.46 -14.79 0.62
N ARG A 73 -5.75 -16.09 0.81
CA ARG A 73 -4.82 -17.01 1.46
C ARG A 73 -3.54 -17.19 0.65
N LEU A 74 -3.67 -17.50 -0.64
CA LEU A 74 -2.51 -17.70 -1.54
C LEU A 74 -1.66 -16.43 -1.66
N LEU A 75 -2.30 -15.26 -1.77
CA LEU A 75 -1.58 -13.99 -1.82
C LEU A 75 -0.82 -13.74 -0.51
N PHE A 76 -1.44 -14.00 0.65
CA PHE A 76 -0.77 -13.87 1.94
C PHE A 76 0.43 -14.81 2.05
N GLU A 77 0.27 -16.09 1.72
CA GLU A 77 1.35 -17.09 1.76
C GLU A 77 2.52 -16.69 0.84
N GLU A 78 2.23 -16.26 -0.39
CA GLU A 78 3.27 -15.81 -1.33
C GLU A 78 3.97 -14.53 -0.86
N LEU A 79 3.23 -13.58 -0.28
CA LEU A 79 3.81 -12.34 0.26
C LEU A 79 4.73 -12.63 1.45
N GLN A 80 4.38 -13.59 2.30
CA GLN A 80 5.25 -14.05 3.38
C GLN A 80 6.52 -14.73 2.84
N ASN A 81 6.42 -15.51 1.76
CA ASN A 81 7.59 -16.12 1.11
C ASN A 81 8.54 -15.10 0.47
N LEU A 82 8.02 -13.95 0.03
CA LEU A 82 8.82 -12.86 -0.53
C LEU A 82 9.44 -11.95 0.53
N LEU A 83 9.02 -12.07 1.80
CA LEU A 83 9.48 -11.21 2.87
C LEU A 83 10.98 -11.41 3.12
N ALA A 84 11.72 -10.30 3.19
CA ALA A 84 13.18 -10.22 3.30
C ALA A 84 13.98 -10.90 2.17
N VAL A 85 13.32 -11.44 1.13
CA VAL A 85 14.00 -12.03 -0.03
C VAL A 85 14.49 -10.94 -0.96
N LYS A 86 15.79 -10.99 -1.28
CA LYS A 86 16.44 -10.08 -2.23
C LYS A 86 16.07 -10.50 -3.66
N LYS A 87 15.47 -9.60 -4.43
CA LYS A 87 15.12 -9.79 -5.83
C LYS A 87 15.92 -8.85 -6.72
N ASP A 88 16.89 -9.39 -7.44
CA ASP A 88 17.73 -8.60 -8.34
C ASP A 88 16.89 -7.98 -9.47
N LEU A 89 17.08 -6.68 -9.72
CA LEU A 89 16.42 -5.93 -10.78
C LEU A 89 17.37 -5.69 -11.96
N GLU A 90 18.56 -5.17 -11.66
CA GLU A 90 19.61 -4.80 -12.60
C GLU A 90 20.97 -5.16 -11.98
N PRO A 91 22.07 -5.18 -12.75
CA PRO A 91 23.40 -5.26 -12.16
C PRO A 91 23.55 -4.18 -11.07
N GLU A 92 23.98 -4.61 -9.87
CA GLU A 92 24.12 -3.79 -8.64
C GLU A 92 22.85 -3.47 -7.86
N PHE A 93 21.64 -3.59 -8.46
CA PHE A 93 20.39 -3.17 -7.81
C PHE A 93 19.46 -4.33 -7.51
N ALA A 94 18.92 -4.34 -6.30
CA ALA A 94 17.91 -5.31 -5.89
C ALA A 94 16.74 -4.65 -5.17
N CYS A 95 15.56 -5.24 -5.32
CA CYS A 95 14.37 -4.91 -4.56
C CYS A 95 14.18 -5.91 -3.43
N ARG A 96 13.76 -5.44 -2.25
CA ARG A 96 13.40 -6.30 -1.12
C ARG A 96 12.14 -5.78 -0.46
N ILE A 97 11.28 -6.69 -0.02
CA ILE A 97 10.10 -6.38 0.78
C ILE A 97 10.47 -6.63 2.24
N ILE A 98 10.25 -5.66 3.11
CA ILE A 98 10.51 -5.76 4.55
C ILE A 98 9.28 -5.26 5.33
N GLN A 99 9.11 -5.74 6.55
CA GLN A 99 8.01 -5.33 7.43
C GLN A 99 8.48 -5.38 8.88
N CYS A 100 8.13 -4.35 9.65
CA CYS A 100 8.47 -4.30 11.07
C CYS A 100 7.80 -5.46 11.81
N SER A 101 8.61 -6.25 12.50
CA SER A 101 8.17 -7.33 13.38
C SER A 101 8.22 -6.86 14.82
N HIS A 102 7.06 -6.83 15.49
CA HIS A 102 6.95 -6.49 16.92
C HIS A 102 7.25 -7.73 17.79
N GLU A 103 7.68 -7.54 19.04
CA GLU A 103 8.13 -8.65 19.90
C GLU A 103 7.04 -9.68 20.20
N ASP A 104 5.77 -9.25 20.23
CA ASP A 104 4.60 -10.09 20.53
C ASP A 104 4.01 -10.81 19.30
N ALA A 105 4.65 -10.71 18.14
CA ALA A 105 4.17 -11.37 16.93
C ALA A 105 4.37 -12.91 17.05
N PRO A 106 3.37 -13.73 16.68
CA PRO A 106 3.52 -15.19 16.62
C PRO A 106 4.66 -15.58 15.67
N GLU A 107 5.12 -16.83 15.75
CA GLU A 107 6.21 -17.36 14.90
C GLU A 107 6.08 -16.85 13.46
N THR A 108 6.98 -15.92 13.12
CA THR A 108 7.07 -15.32 11.80
C THR A 108 7.84 -16.27 10.88
N VAL A 109 7.68 -16.10 9.56
CA VAL A 109 8.50 -16.82 8.56
C VAL A 109 10.00 -16.53 8.74
N LEU A 110 10.35 -15.37 9.30
CA LEU A 110 11.72 -14.98 9.60
C LEU A 110 12.17 -15.49 10.98
N ASP A 111 13.41 -15.99 11.04
CA ASP A 111 14.10 -16.28 12.29
C ASP A 111 14.50 -14.98 13.02
N LEU A 112 15.10 -15.12 14.21
CA LEU A 112 15.49 -13.96 15.03
C LEU A 112 16.49 -13.04 14.31
N ASP A 113 17.48 -13.60 13.63
CA ASP A 113 18.51 -12.83 12.92
C ASP A 113 17.89 -12.06 11.74
N GLY A 114 17.03 -12.71 10.95
CA GLY A 114 16.29 -12.09 9.86
C GLY A 114 15.35 -10.98 10.35
N ARG A 115 14.71 -11.14 11.50
CA ARG A 115 13.88 -10.10 12.13
C ARG A 115 14.72 -8.88 12.54
N VAL A 116 15.90 -9.10 13.13
CA VAL A 116 16.80 -8.02 13.54
C VAL A 116 17.33 -7.27 12.32
N GLU A 117 17.73 -7.97 11.26
CA GLU A 117 18.12 -7.33 9.99
C GLU A 117 16.96 -6.51 9.41
N CYS A 118 15.77 -7.10 9.34
CA CYS A 118 14.57 -6.45 8.81
C CYS A 118 14.24 -5.17 9.58
N ASN A 119 14.15 -5.24 10.92
CA ASN A 119 13.85 -4.08 11.75
C ASN A 119 14.96 -3.00 11.67
N SER A 120 16.22 -3.39 11.51
CA SER A 120 17.33 -2.45 11.27
C SER A 120 17.15 -1.71 9.94
N LYS A 121 16.77 -2.42 8.87
CA LYS A 121 16.48 -1.81 7.56
C LYS A 121 15.23 -0.92 7.60
N ILE A 122 14.21 -1.28 8.37
CA ILE A 122 13.04 -0.43 8.61
C ILE A 122 13.46 0.91 9.25
N ALA A 123 14.36 0.88 10.24
CA ALA A 123 14.86 2.12 10.84
C ALA A 123 15.61 3.01 9.83
N VAL A 124 16.40 2.41 8.94
CA VAL A 124 17.07 3.15 7.85
C VAL A 124 16.07 3.71 6.84
N ALA A 125 15.04 2.93 6.50
CA ALA A 125 13.97 3.37 5.62
C ALA A 125 13.18 4.53 6.22
N LEU A 126 12.95 4.55 7.53
CA LEU A 126 12.34 5.68 8.21
C LEU A 126 13.18 6.95 8.07
N SER A 127 14.50 6.88 8.33
CA SER A 127 15.38 8.03 8.14
C SER A 127 15.34 8.56 6.70
N LEU A 128 15.28 7.66 5.71
CA LEU A 128 15.10 8.04 4.31
C LEU A 128 13.76 8.75 4.08
N MET A 129 12.66 8.26 4.67
CA MET A 129 11.36 8.93 4.57
C MET A 129 11.38 10.32 5.22
N ASP A 130 12.05 10.48 6.37
CA ASP A 130 12.21 11.78 7.03
C ASP A 130 13.06 12.77 6.21
N GLU A 131 13.99 12.29 5.37
CA GLU A 131 14.71 13.13 4.39
C GLU A 131 13.83 13.53 3.19
N CYS A 132 12.82 12.73 2.85
CA CYS A 132 12.00 12.91 1.66
C CYS A 132 10.70 13.68 1.91
N PHE A 133 10.18 13.64 3.13
CA PHE A 133 8.84 14.12 3.46
C PHE A 133 8.84 14.96 4.73
N LEU A 134 8.05 16.04 4.72
CA LEU A 134 7.72 16.74 5.95
C LEU A 134 6.85 15.85 6.86
N PRO A 135 7.02 15.89 8.19
CA PRO A 135 6.19 15.13 9.10
C PRO A 135 4.71 15.38 8.89
N ILE A 136 3.94 14.32 8.66
CA ILE A 136 2.47 14.40 8.56
C ILE A 136 1.90 14.02 9.91
N VAL A 137 1.33 14.98 10.61
CA VAL A 137 0.84 14.82 11.99
C VAL A 137 -0.67 14.79 12.00
N ASP A 138 -1.27 13.74 12.58
CA ASP A 138 -2.71 13.72 12.86
C ASP A 138 -3.03 14.81 13.88
N GLN A 139 -3.83 15.80 13.48
CA GLN A 139 -4.12 16.98 14.30
C GLN A 139 -4.82 16.65 15.63
N ARG A 140 -5.49 15.49 15.73
CA ARG A 140 -6.23 15.10 16.93
C ARG A 140 -5.33 14.41 17.95
N THR A 141 -4.37 13.62 17.51
CA THR A 141 -3.56 12.75 18.38
C THR A 141 -2.09 13.16 18.47
N GLY A 142 -1.62 14.03 17.57
CA GLY A 142 -0.20 14.41 17.48
C GLY A 142 0.70 13.30 16.91
N ILE A 143 0.10 12.24 16.37
CA ILE A 143 0.83 11.08 15.85
C ILE A 143 1.43 11.41 14.48
N ASN A 144 2.73 11.14 14.31
CA ASN A 144 3.40 11.17 13.01
C ASN A 144 2.99 9.92 12.20
N LEU A 145 2.26 10.15 11.11
CA LEU A 145 1.70 9.10 10.26
C LEU A 145 2.79 8.30 9.53
N ILE A 146 3.84 8.96 9.04
CA ILE A 146 4.94 8.31 8.31
C ILE A 146 5.59 7.25 9.19
N ARG A 147 5.93 7.62 10.42
CA ARG A 147 6.53 6.71 11.39
C ARG A 147 5.66 5.47 11.64
N ASN A 148 4.35 5.65 11.78
CA ASN A 148 3.44 4.54 12.08
C ASN A 148 3.21 3.63 10.87
N VAL A 149 3.19 4.20 9.66
CA VAL A 149 3.18 3.43 8.41
C VAL A 149 4.45 2.59 8.28
N VAL A 150 5.63 3.20 8.48
CA VAL A 150 6.93 2.51 8.34
C VAL A 150 7.12 1.41 9.38
N TYR A 151 6.69 1.63 10.63
CA TYR A 151 6.74 0.62 11.68
C TYR A 151 5.53 -0.31 11.75
N ASN A 152 4.60 -0.23 10.78
CA ASN A 152 3.42 -1.10 10.72
C ASN A 152 2.64 -1.09 12.05
N CYS A 153 2.43 0.10 12.63
CA CYS A 153 1.80 0.26 13.95
C CYS A 153 0.27 0.14 13.86
N GLY A 154 -0.31 -0.77 14.64
CA GLY A 154 -1.76 -0.94 14.72
C GLY A 154 -2.45 -0.01 15.71
N SER A 155 -3.75 0.21 15.49
CA SER A 155 -4.60 0.99 16.40
C SER A 155 -6.03 0.48 16.42
N ASN A 156 -6.73 0.70 17.53
CA ASN A 156 -8.17 0.46 17.63
C ASN A 156 -9.01 1.50 16.86
N PHE A 157 -8.38 2.58 16.39
CA PHE A 157 -9.02 3.56 15.53
C PHE A 157 -8.64 3.29 14.08
N LEU A 158 -9.61 2.97 13.21
CA LEU A 158 -9.36 2.67 11.79
C LEU A 158 -8.51 3.73 11.07
N ARG A 159 -8.71 5.03 11.39
CA ARG A 159 -7.93 6.12 10.79
C ARG A 159 -6.43 6.09 11.15
N LEU A 160 -6.09 5.41 12.24
CA LEU A 160 -4.73 5.33 12.80
C LEU A 160 -4.23 3.88 12.80
N ASP A 161 -4.92 2.98 12.10
CA ASP A 161 -4.53 1.58 11.98
C ASP A 161 -3.68 1.41 10.73
N PHE A 162 -2.37 1.33 10.92
CA PHE A 162 -1.37 1.21 9.85
C PHE A 162 -0.81 -0.21 9.77
N ARG A 163 -1.60 -1.21 10.18
CA ARG A 163 -1.29 -2.61 9.92
C ARG A 163 -1.36 -2.90 8.42
N GLY A 164 -0.65 -3.95 8.00
CA GLY A 164 -0.63 -4.43 6.62
C GLY A 164 0.30 -3.65 5.69
N PHE A 165 1.02 -2.64 6.20
CA PHE A 165 2.04 -1.96 5.40
C PHE A 165 3.33 -2.78 5.33
N TYR A 166 3.84 -2.89 4.11
CA TYR A 166 5.16 -3.41 3.78
C TYR A 166 6.01 -2.27 3.25
N ILE A 167 7.30 -2.30 3.55
CA ILE A 167 8.27 -1.36 3.01
C ILE A 167 9.05 -2.06 1.90
N PHE A 168 8.97 -1.52 0.70
CA PHE A 168 9.76 -1.93 -0.44
C PHE A 168 11.02 -1.07 -0.46
N ILE A 169 12.19 -1.70 -0.49
CA ILE A 169 13.47 -1.01 -0.55
C ILE A 169 14.21 -1.35 -1.83
N LEU A 170 14.87 -0.35 -2.41
CA LEU A 170 15.85 -0.51 -3.46
C LEU A 170 17.24 -0.47 -2.83
N GLU A 171 17.96 -1.58 -2.94
CA GLU A 171 19.30 -1.77 -2.42
C GLU A 171 20.34 -1.66 -3.54
N ARG A 172 21.45 -0.97 -3.28
CA ARG A 172 22.67 -1.05 -4.08
C ARG A 172 23.78 -1.61 -3.20
N GLY A 173 24.12 -2.89 -3.39
CA GLY A 173 24.92 -3.63 -2.41
C GLY A 173 24.18 -3.73 -1.07
N ASP A 174 24.76 -3.17 -0.01
CA ASP A 174 24.18 -3.11 1.34
C ASP A 174 23.52 -1.75 1.67
N GLU A 175 23.56 -0.78 0.74
CA GLU A 175 22.96 0.53 0.96
C GLU A 175 21.51 0.59 0.46
N ILE A 176 20.61 1.13 1.30
CA ILE A 176 19.24 1.47 0.91
C ILE A 176 19.24 2.82 0.18
N VAL A 177 18.88 2.78 -1.10
CA VAL A 177 18.89 3.94 -2.01
C VAL A 177 17.51 4.60 -2.09
N SER A 178 16.45 3.81 -2.07
CA SER A 178 15.06 4.27 -2.15
C SER A 178 14.16 3.37 -1.32
N ALA A 179 13.06 3.91 -0.82
CA ALA A 179 12.07 3.16 -0.07
C ALA A 179 10.65 3.60 -0.43
N ALA A 180 9.70 2.68 -0.35
CA ALA A 180 8.27 2.95 -0.54
C ALA A 180 7.45 2.16 0.48
N SER A 181 6.35 2.75 0.96
CA SER A 181 5.37 2.05 1.79
C SER A 181 4.22 1.56 0.92
N VAL A 182 3.89 0.27 0.99
CA VAL A 182 2.83 -0.34 0.19
C VAL A 182 1.93 -1.21 1.07
N ARG A 183 0.62 -1.08 0.94
CA ARG A 183 -0.35 -2.00 1.55
C ARG A 183 -1.22 -2.66 0.48
N ILE A 184 -1.44 -3.97 0.60
CA ILE A 184 -2.07 -4.79 -0.44
C ILE A 184 -3.45 -5.25 0.03
N HIS A 185 -4.51 -4.78 -0.64
CA HIS A 185 -5.91 -5.05 -0.32
C HIS A 185 -6.45 -6.21 -1.16
N GLY A 186 -5.91 -7.41 -0.91
CA GLY A 186 -6.17 -8.59 -1.74
C GLY A 186 -5.64 -8.43 -3.17
N THR A 187 -6.20 -9.17 -4.13
CA THR A 187 -5.79 -9.11 -5.55
C THR A 187 -6.33 -7.88 -6.28
N LYS A 188 -7.24 -7.11 -5.65
CA LYS A 188 -7.91 -5.99 -6.32
C LYS A 188 -7.01 -4.79 -6.48
N LEU A 189 -6.37 -4.35 -5.40
CA LEU A 189 -5.51 -3.18 -5.45
C LEU A 189 -4.46 -3.17 -4.35
N ALA A 190 -3.38 -2.46 -4.60
CA ALA A 190 -2.44 -2.02 -3.58
C ALA A 190 -2.43 -0.49 -3.53
N GLU A 191 -2.13 0.07 -2.36
CA GLU A 191 -1.88 1.49 -2.21
C GLU A 191 -0.42 1.75 -1.86
N MET A 192 0.13 2.87 -2.34
CA MET A 192 1.48 3.31 -2.02
C MET A 192 1.46 4.80 -1.63
N PRO A 193 1.27 5.14 -0.35
CA PRO A 193 1.19 6.53 0.09
C PRO A 193 2.54 7.27 0.06
N PHE A 194 3.65 6.55 0.25
CA PHE A 194 4.99 7.14 0.30
C PHE A 194 5.97 6.40 -0.60
N ILE A 195 6.79 7.15 -1.31
CA ILE A 195 7.96 6.68 -2.06
C ILE A 195 9.02 7.77 -2.10
N GLY A 196 10.25 7.43 -1.71
CA GLY A 196 11.35 8.38 -1.59
C GLY A 196 12.67 7.81 -2.09
N THR A 197 13.56 8.72 -2.48
CA THR A 197 14.94 8.43 -2.86
C THR A 197 15.88 9.35 -2.07
N ARG A 198 16.93 8.76 -1.49
CA ARG A 198 17.97 9.51 -0.78
C ARG A 198 18.54 10.65 -1.62
N HIS A 199 18.83 11.78 -0.99
CA HIS A 199 19.25 13.01 -1.68
C HIS A 199 20.41 12.78 -2.68
N MET A 200 21.45 12.05 -2.26
CA MET A 200 22.64 11.77 -3.09
C MET A 200 22.36 10.90 -4.34
N TYR A 201 21.21 10.23 -4.39
CA TYR A 201 20.80 9.34 -5.48
C TYR A 201 19.62 9.89 -6.32
N ARG A 202 19.17 11.11 -6.02
CA ARG A 202 18.10 11.75 -6.78
C ARG A 202 18.55 12.05 -8.21
N ARG A 203 17.57 12.10 -9.11
CA ARG A 203 17.76 12.40 -10.55
C ARG A 203 18.60 11.35 -11.31
N GLN A 204 18.79 10.17 -10.72
CA GLN A 204 19.51 9.04 -11.33
C GLN A 204 18.56 7.88 -11.71
N GLY A 205 17.24 8.12 -11.71
CA GLY A 205 16.24 7.11 -12.07
C GLY A 205 15.87 6.10 -10.96
N MET A 206 16.29 6.33 -9.71
CA MET A 206 16.09 5.36 -8.61
C MET A 206 14.62 5.19 -8.21
N CYS A 207 13.83 6.26 -8.21
CA CYS A 207 12.38 6.17 -7.99
C CYS A 207 11.70 5.30 -9.05
N ARG A 208 12.10 5.43 -10.32
CA ARG A 208 11.60 4.60 -11.42
C ARG A 208 11.97 3.13 -11.22
N ARG A 209 13.24 2.83 -10.92
CA ARG A 209 13.70 1.46 -10.63
C ARG A 209 12.94 0.80 -9.48
N LEU A 210 12.77 1.53 -8.37
CA LEU A 210 11.99 1.00 -7.25
C LEU A 210 10.54 0.75 -7.65
N LEU A 211 9.92 1.69 -8.37
CA LEU A 211 8.55 1.53 -8.81
C LEU A 211 8.37 0.37 -9.79
N ASP A 212 9.31 0.15 -10.72
CA ASP A 212 9.29 -1.01 -11.61
C ASP A 212 9.42 -2.33 -10.82
N GLY A 213 10.27 -2.35 -9.79
CA GLY A 213 10.37 -3.47 -8.86
C GLY A 213 9.06 -3.75 -8.10
N ILE A 214 8.39 -2.69 -7.63
CA ILE A 214 7.07 -2.78 -6.98
C ILE A 214 6.03 -3.32 -7.97
N GLU A 215 5.93 -2.75 -9.16
CA GLU A 215 4.98 -3.18 -10.21
C GLU A 215 5.19 -4.65 -10.57
N MET A 216 6.44 -5.09 -10.75
CA MET A 216 6.78 -6.49 -11.04
C MET A 216 6.31 -7.44 -9.92
N ILE A 217 6.58 -7.09 -8.65
CA ILE A 217 6.20 -7.92 -7.50
C ILE A 217 4.68 -7.98 -7.38
N LEU A 218 3.99 -6.83 -7.42
CA LEU A 218 2.54 -6.76 -7.30
C LEU A 218 1.83 -7.52 -8.43
N SER A 219 2.33 -7.41 -9.67
CA SER A 219 1.84 -8.19 -10.81
C SER A 219 2.03 -9.71 -10.61
N SER A 220 3.14 -10.14 -10.01
CA SER A 220 3.37 -11.55 -9.68
C SER A 220 2.37 -12.07 -8.63
N LEU A 221 1.97 -11.20 -7.69
CA LEU A 221 0.94 -11.44 -6.67
C LEU A 221 -0.51 -11.29 -7.20
N LYS A 222 -0.67 -11.07 -8.52
CA LYS A 222 -1.97 -10.89 -9.19
C LYS A 222 -2.77 -9.68 -8.68
N VAL A 223 -2.08 -8.65 -8.20
CA VAL A 223 -2.72 -7.37 -7.83
C VAL A 223 -3.08 -6.61 -9.11
N GLU A 224 -4.34 -6.21 -9.27
CA GLU A 224 -4.82 -5.62 -10.53
C GLU A 224 -4.37 -4.18 -10.76
N LYS A 225 -4.31 -3.35 -9.72
CA LYS A 225 -3.95 -1.92 -9.81
C LYS A 225 -3.19 -1.41 -8.60
N LEU A 226 -2.31 -0.42 -8.84
CA LEU A 226 -1.61 0.35 -7.82
C LEU A 226 -2.24 1.75 -7.73
N ILE A 227 -2.53 2.20 -6.51
CA ILE A 227 -3.13 3.52 -6.25
C ILE A 227 -2.19 4.36 -5.40
N ILE A 228 -2.06 5.64 -5.74
CA ILE A 228 -1.24 6.60 -5.00
C ILE A 228 -2.02 7.89 -4.71
N PRO A 229 -1.81 8.52 -3.54
CA PRO A 229 -2.13 9.91 -3.33
C PRO A 229 -1.09 10.80 -4.03
N ALA A 230 -1.54 11.85 -4.71
CA ALA A 230 -0.70 12.83 -5.38
C ALA A 230 -1.14 14.26 -5.05
N ILE A 231 -0.20 15.10 -4.64
CA ILE A 231 -0.40 16.55 -4.61
C ILE A 231 -0.48 17.09 -6.04
N ASN A 232 -1.19 18.19 -6.23
CA ASN A 232 -1.47 18.76 -7.56
C ASN A 232 -0.20 18.97 -8.38
N GLU A 233 0.89 19.37 -7.73
CA GLU A 233 2.15 19.71 -8.37
C GLU A 233 2.92 18.50 -8.90
N LEU A 234 2.57 17.28 -8.46
CA LEU A 234 3.19 16.03 -8.94
C LEU A 234 2.28 15.22 -9.85
N VAL A 235 1.03 15.62 -10.06
CA VAL A 235 0.06 14.88 -10.90
C VAL A 235 0.60 14.69 -12.32
N ASP A 236 1.12 15.74 -12.94
CA ASP A 236 1.65 15.67 -14.31
C ASP A 236 2.88 14.75 -14.40
N THR A 237 3.73 14.72 -13.38
CA THR A 237 4.87 13.81 -13.32
C THR A 237 4.41 12.36 -13.25
N TRP A 238 3.48 12.05 -12.33
CA TRP A 238 2.94 10.70 -12.17
C TRP A 238 2.23 10.20 -13.43
N THR A 239 1.47 11.07 -14.09
CA THR A 239 0.72 10.70 -15.29
C THR A 239 1.61 10.58 -16.52
N SER A 240 2.51 11.54 -16.76
CA SER A 240 3.34 11.55 -17.98
C SER A 240 4.57 10.64 -17.92
N LYS A 241 5.21 10.47 -16.76
CA LYS A 241 6.49 9.74 -16.63
C LYS A 241 6.35 8.35 -16.02
N PHE A 242 5.34 8.16 -15.17
CA PHE A 242 5.13 6.89 -14.48
C PHE A 242 3.90 6.12 -14.99
N GLY A 243 3.12 6.69 -15.91
CA GLY A 243 1.99 6.01 -16.55
C GLY A 243 0.79 5.82 -15.63
N PHE A 244 0.63 6.67 -14.62
CA PHE A 244 -0.59 6.72 -13.82
C PHE A 244 -1.69 7.50 -14.55
N SER A 245 -2.93 7.31 -14.13
CA SER A 245 -4.08 8.07 -14.59
C SER A 245 -5.00 8.44 -13.42
N PRO A 246 -5.82 9.49 -13.53
CA PRO A 246 -6.84 9.77 -12.53
C PRO A 246 -7.80 8.59 -12.35
N LEU A 247 -8.32 8.42 -11.13
CA LEU A 247 -9.32 7.39 -10.85
C LEU A 247 -10.60 7.56 -11.68
N GLU A 248 -11.05 6.47 -12.30
CA GLU A 248 -12.34 6.39 -12.98
C GLU A 248 -13.50 6.46 -11.99
N THR A 249 -14.70 6.85 -12.46
CA THR A 249 -15.88 6.99 -11.61
C THR A 249 -16.34 5.69 -10.97
N SER A 250 -16.19 4.56 -11.67
CA SER A 250 -16.44 3.20 -11.17
C SER A 250 -15.49 2.84 -10.02
N ASP A 251 -14.19 3.08 -10.20
CA ASP A 251 -13.15 2.75 -9.23
C ASP A 251 -13.23 3.59 -7.95
N LYS A 252 -13.78 4.81 -8.04
CA LYS A 252 -13.97 5.69 -6.87
C LYS A 252 -14.85 5.08 -5.79
N GLN A 253 -15.86 4.29 -6.15
CA GLN A 253 -16.73 3.66 -5.14
C GLN A 253 -16.00 2.52 -4.43
N GLU A 254 -15.23 1.72 -5.17
CA GLU A 254 -14.42 0.65 -4.60
C GLU A 254 -13.36 1.20 -3.65
N VAL A 255 -12.63 2.24 -4.06
CA VAL A 255 -11.62 2.91 -3.21
C VAL A 255 -12.23 3.49 -1.93
N LYS A 256 -13.46 4.02 -1.99
CA LYS A 256 -14.16 4.55 -0.80
C LYS A 256 -14.53 3.46 0.21
N SER A 257 -14.72 2.22 -0.25
CA SER A 257 -15.01 1.09 0.64
C SER A 257 -13.77 0.47 1.27
N ILE A 258 -12.58 0.92 0.89
CA ILE A 258 -11.31 0.43 1.43
C ILE A 258 -10.75 1.49 2.38
N ASN A 259 -10.20 1.06 3.52
CA ASN A 259 -9.61 1.95 4.51
C ASN A 259 -8.24 2.48 4.04
N MET A 260 -8.17 3.19 2.92
CA MET A 260 -6.92 3.72 2.35
C MET A 260 -6.38 4.94 3.09
N LEU A 261 -5.07 5.13 3.06
CA LEU A 261 -4.42 6.32 3.61
C LEU A 261 -4.48 7.48 2.60
N VAL A 262 -5.37 8.43 2.87
CA VAL A 262 -5.58 9.61 2.02
C VAL A 262 -5.25 10.91 2.76
N PHE A 263 -4.67 11.87 2.05
CA PHE A 263 -4.28 13.16 2.63
C PHE A 263 -5.18 14.30 2.13
N PRO A 264 -5.60 15.23 3.00
CA PRO A 264 -6.34 16.42 2.57
C PRO A 264 -5.57 17.18 1.48
N GLY A 265 -6.27 17.57 0.41
CA GLY A 265 -5.68 18.32 -0.70
C GLY A 265 -4.91 17.47 -1.72
N THR A 266 -4.90 16.14 -1.59
CA THR A 266 -4.36 15.23 -2.61
C THR A 266 -5.46 14.65 -3.50
N GLY A 267 -5.16 14.52 -4.78
CA GLY A 267 -5.90 13.66 -5.69
C GLY A 267 -5.43 12.22 -5.57
N LEU A 268 -6.22 11.27 -6.07
CA LEU A 268 -5.82 9.88 -6.19
C LEU A 268 -5.58 9.53 -7.66
N LEU A 269 -4.48 8.83 -7.91
CA LEU A 269 -4.12 8.30 -9.21
C LEU A 269 -4.03 6.77 -9.15
N GLN A 270 -4.34 6.11 -10.26
CA GLN A 270 -4.25 4.67 -10.41
C GLN A 270 -3.35 4.27 -11.57
N LYS A 271 -2.76 3.09 -11.47
CA LYS A 271 -2.02 2.44 -12.55
C LYS A 271 -2.42 0.96 -12.61
N PRO A 272 -3.03 0.50 -13.72
CA PRO A 272 -3.26 -0.93 -13.94
C PRO A 272 -1.92 -1.68 -14.00
N LEU A 273 -1.84 -2.81 -13.31
CA LEU A 273 -0.66 -3.67 -13.24
C LEU A 273 -0.82 -4.93 -14.10
N LEU A 274 -2.04 -5.44 -14.17
CA LEU A 274 -2.38 -6.56 -15.04
C LEU A 274 -2.90 -6.01 -16.37
N ASN A 275 -2.29 -6.43 -17.47
CA ASN A 275 -2.83 -6.18 -18.80
C ASN A 275 -4.18 -6.87 -18.90
N LYS A 276 -5.29 -6.11 -18.92
CA LYS A 276 -6.55 -6.59 -19.50
C LYS A 276 -6.19 -7.03 -20.91
N GLN A 277 -6.32 -8.33 -21.21
CA GLN A 277 -5.89 -8.91 -22.48
C GLN A 277 -6.30 -8.00 -23.65
N ALA A 278 -5.31 -7.46 -24.35
CA ALA A 278 -5.54 -6.72 -25.57
C ALA A 278 -6.13 -7.70 -26.59
N SER A 279 -7.38 -7.47 -26.99
CA SER A 279 -7.91 -8.06 -28.22
C SER A 279 -7.00 -7.64 -29.38
N PRO A 280 -6.53 -8.56 -30.24
CA PRO A 280 -5.63 -8.19 -31.33
C PRO A 280 -6.40 -7.36 -32.37
N GLN A 281 -6.08 -6.08 -32.43
CA GLN A 281 -6.28 -5.30 -33.65
C GLN A 281 -4.89 -4.99 -34.21
N GLU A 282 -4.63 -5.58 -35.37
CA GLU A 282 -3.46 -5.33 -36.21
C GLU A 282 -3.46 -3.87 -36.66
N HIS A 283 -2.34 -3.15 -36.51
CA HIS A 283 -1.98 -2.09 -37.45
C HIS A 283 -0.45 -1.99 -37.62
N PRO A 284 0.01 -1.62 -38.83
CA PRO A 284 1.42 -1.67 -39.23
C PRO A 284 2.19 -0.41 -38.80
N GLY A 285 3.51 -0.56 -38.67
CA GLY A 285 4.40 0.38 -37.98
C GLY A 285 4.89 1.61 -38.74
N SER A 286 5.75 2.38 -38.06
CA SER A 286 6.83 3.22 -38.58
C SER A 286 7.60 3.88 -37.42
N GLU A 287 8.87 4.18 -37.68
CA GLU A 287 9.98 4.55 -36.81
C GLU A 287 10.00 6.01 -36.29
N GLY A 288 10.75 6.21 -35.19
CA GLY A 288 11.68 7.33 -34.93
C GLY A 288 11.14 8.66 -34.38
N ASP A 289 11.53 9.07 -33.17
CA ASP A 289 12.59 10.09 -32.99
C ASP A 289 13.02 10.25 -31.50
N ALA A 290 14.27 10.62 -31.30
CA ALA A 290 14.94 10.82 -30.02
C ALA A 290 14.84 12.28 -29.51
N ASP A 291 15.25 12.48 -28.25
CA ASP A 291 15.52 13.74 -27.55
C ASP A 291 14.35 14.55 -26.95
N ALA A 292 14.07 14.29 -25.66
CA ALA A 292 13.54 15.28 -24.71
C ALA A 292 13.76 14.86 -23.23
N GLU A 293 15.02 14.70 -22.81
CA GLU A 293 15.39 14.45 -21.41
C GLU A 293 16.16 15.64 -20.83
N THR A 294 15.50 16.56 -20.10
CA THR A 294 16.15 17.30 -18.99
C THR A 294 15.20 18.04 -18.02
N GLN A 295 13.92 18.26 -18.32
CA GLN A 295 13.12 19.22 -17.52
C GLN A 295 12.20 18.61 -16.45
N GLY A 296 11.95 17.29 -16.47
CA GLY A 296 10.98 16.66 -15.58
C GLY A 296 11.48 16.39 -14.15
N SER A 297 12.79 16.35 -13.93
CA SER A 297 13.39 16.00 -12.64
C SER A 297 13.58 17.20 -11.71
N GLU A 298 13.47 18.43 -12.20
CA GLU A 298 13.66 19.64 -11.39
C GLU A 298 12.43 19.97 -10.53
N VAL A 299 11.23 19.58 -10.97
CA VAL A 299 9.97 19.91 -10.29
C VAL A 299 9.81 19.14 -8.97
N MET A 300 10.20 17.86 -8.95
CA MET A 300 10.06 17.01 -7.75
C MET A 300 10.99 17.45 -6.60
N ASP A 301 12.11 18.12 -6.91
CA ASP A 301 13.07 18.61 -5.92
C ASP A 301 12.80 20.06 -5.51
N GLN A 302 12.32 20.92 -6.43
CA GLN A 302 12.02 22.31 -6.08
C GLN A 302 10.87 22.40 -5.07
N LEU A 303 9.78 21.63 -5.22
CA LEU A 303 8.64 21.70 -4.29
C LEU A 303 8.95 21.22 -2.86
N ASN A 304 9.96 20.36 -2.70
CA ASN A 304 10.45 19.93 -1.40
C ASN A 304 11.40 20.96 -0.75
N SER A 305 11.99 21.90 -1.51
CA SER A 305 12.81 23.01 -0.98
C SER A 305 12.07 24.36 -0.92
N SER A 306 11.06 24.60 -1.76
CA SER A 306 10.39 25.90 -1.90
C SER A 306 9.43 26.27 -0.75
N LYS A 307 9.29 25.41 0.27
CA LYS A 307 8.60 25.78 1.52
C LYS A 307 9.55 26.37 2.58
N GLU A 308 10.85 26.49 2.29
CA GLU A 308 11.83 27.04 3.24
C GLU A 308 11.84 28.58 3.33
N ASP A 309 11.18 29.33 2.43
CA ASP A 309 11.30 30.81 2.41
C ASP A 309 9.99 31.60 2.66
N ALA A 310 8.88 30.95 3.00
CA ALA A 310 7.63 31.64 3.37
C ALA A 310 7.36 31.55 4.88
N GLY A 311 8.35 31.96 5.68
CA GLY A 311 8.27 31.90 7.14
C GLY A 311 9.11 32.96 7.86
N SER A 312 9.39 34.09 7.23
CA SER A 312 9.99 35.24 7.91
C SER A 312 9.59 36.55 7.23
N CYS A 313 8.44 37.09 7.61
CA CYS A 313 8.23 38.54 7.66
C CYS A 313 7.21 38.86 8.76
N LYS A 314 7.66 39.77 9.63
CA LYS A 314 7.01 40.47 10.74
C LYS A 314 5.68 41.12 10.30
N ASP A 315 4.70 41.45 11.14
CA ASP A 315 4.63 41.85 12.55
C ASP A 315 3.40 41.22 13.26
#